data_AF-A0A737P048-F1
#
_entry.id   AF-A0A737P048-F1
#
_cell.length_a   1.000
_cell.length_b   1.000
_cell.length_c   1.000
_cell.angle_alpha   90.00
_cell.angle_beta   90.00
_cell.angle_gamma   90.00
#
_symmetry.space_group_name_H-M   'P 1'
#
loop_
_entity.id
_entity.type
_entity.pdbx_description
1 polymer ?
#
loop_
_entity_poly.entity_id
_entity_poly.type
_entity_poly.pdbx_seq_one_letter_code
_entity_poly.pdbx_strand_id
1 'polypeptide(L)'
;MLKCLKGMTLLKEPSSAYFREQLQEPLSAGELFSIALFAASTNDEFLLSGCLGLTQALPHLQPVLFSIAGWAPAQSTLWPLMLSLPACRAYVAAIRSDQTASMMFSQQEILTLIEQGRSVDYLLHFLCRSASPLLVSALEAVFSSGRDELILQGCRAVLCPHPLTDKYTGEAVRQLLLLARSEKDDIRSCAVRNLLTHQAGLLGSELSDLSDPRLRIQAMGWSGLPGYLPSLLTYFDSPEYARLSALSAIAITGSLPERDGWLRKRDDDVYSPVSADSADIPARDPEQGVGWPERAAFENWWRTQEEHFAHDTPYLCGQLTSPEGLNRVLRQGYLNLRPLALMRMGIFPEQAALPAESQKR
;
A
#
# COMPACT_ATOMS: atom_id res chain seq x y z
N MET A 1 16.09 6.97 -9.21
CA MET A 1 15.55 5.99 -10.17
C MET A 1 15.59 6.49 -11.62
N LEU A 2 14.83 7.52 -12.04
CA LEU A 2 14.78 7.97 -13.45
C LEU A 2 16.15 8.32 -14.08
N LYS A 3 17.08 8.90 -13.31
CA LYS A 3 18.46 9.16 -13.78
C LYS A 3 19.27 7.87 -14.02
N CYS A 4 19.13 6.90 -13.11
CA CYS A 4 19.78 5.58 -13.23
C CYS A 4 19.21 4.81 -14.43
N LEU A 5 17.88 4.82 -14.61
CA LEU A 5 17.22 4.23 -15.77
C LEU A 5 17.73 4.86 -17.07
N LYS A 6 17.80 6.19 -17.15
CA LYS A 6 18.40 6.89 -18.30
C LYS A 6 19.83 6.43 -18.59
N GLY A 7 20.67 6.31 -17.55
CA GLY A 7 22.03 5.80 -17.68
C GLY A 7 22.07 4.38 -18.28
N MET A 8 21.26 3.46 -17.74
CA MET A 8 21.17 2.09 -18.25
C MET A 8 20.66 2.04 -19.69
N THR A 9 19.66 2.85 -20.04
CA THR A 9 19.13 2.90 -21.41
C THR A 9 20.16 3.42 -22.42
N LEU A 10 21.11 4.27 -22.01
CA LEU A 10 22.22 4.72 -22.87
C LEU A 10 23.23 3.59 -23.08
N LEU A 11 23.46 2.75 -22.07
CA LEU A 11 24.34 1.57 -22.11
C LEU A 11 23.56 0.30 -22.50
N LYS A 12 22.60 0.41 -23.43
CA LYS A 12 21.58 -0.61 -23.72
C LYS A 12 22.14 -2.03 -23.82
N GLU A 13 23.13 -2.26 -24.69
CA GLU A 13 23.70 -3.59 -24.94
C GLU A 13 24.45 -4.17 -23.72
N PRO A 14 25.42 -3.45 -23.12
CA PRO A 14 26.06 -3.90 -21.88
C PRO A 14 25.09 -4.20 -20.74
N SER A 15 24.08 -3.34 -20.56
CA SER A 15 23.09 -3.48 -19.48
C SER A 15 22.19 -4.69 -19.73
N SER A 16 21.76 -4.92 -20.98
CA SER A 16 20.97 -6.10 -21.35
C SER A 16 21.75 -7.40 -21.13
N ALA A 17 23.02 -7.45 -21.54
CA ALA A 17 23.88 -8.62 -21.33
C ALA A 17 24.03 -8.93 -19.82
N TYR A 18 24.36 -7.93 -19.01
CA TYR A 18 24.47 -8.06 -17.57
C TYR A 18 23.16 -8.59 -16.94
N PHE A 19 22.01 -8.02 -17.31
CA PHE A 19 20.73 -8.45 -16.74
C PHE A 19 20.30 -9.86 -17.16
N ARG A 20 20.72 -10.34 -18.34
CA ARG A 20 20.47 -11.73 -18.76
C ARG A 20 21.22 -12.72 -17.89
N GLU A 21 22.44 -12.39 -17.48
CA GLU A 21 23.21 -13.19 -16.53
C GLU A 21 22.55 -13.16 -15.14
N GLN A 22 22.16 -11.97 -14.66
CA GLN A 22 21.50 -11.82 -13.35
C GLN A 22 20.17 -12.57 -13.24
N LEU A 23 19.41 -12.73 -14.32
CA LEU A 23 18.16 -13.52 -14.31
C LEU A 23 18.37 -15.01 -13.98
N GLN A 24 19.60 -15.51 -14.06
CA GLN A 24 19.95 -16.88 -13.68
C GLN A 24 20.32 -17.01 -12.19
N GLU A 25 20.50 -15.89 -11.50
CA GLU A 25 20.87 -15.84 -10.08
C GLU A 25 19.63 -15.62 -9.19
N PRO A 26 19.70 -15.91 -7.88
CA PRO A 26 18.66 -15.53 -6.93
C PRO A 26 18.49 -14.01 -6.86
N LEU A 27 17.33 -13.52 -7.30
CA LEU A 27 17.02 -12.09 -7.33
C LEU A 27 16.13 -11.68 -6.15
N SER A 28 16.47 -10.53 -5.55
CA SER A 28 15.53 -9.80 -4.70
C SER A 28 14.41 -9.15 -5.53
N ALA A 29 13.30 -8.81 -4.87
CA ALA A 29 12.20 -8.09 -5.52
C ALA A 29 12.65 -6.74 -6.13
N GLY A 30 13.62 -6.06 -5.51
CA GLY A 30 14.15 -4.79 -6.00
C GLY A 30 15.03 -4.94 -7.25
N GLU A 31 15.80 -6.02 -7.34
CA GLU A 31 16.59 -6.34 -8.53
C GLU A 31 15.69 -6.75 -9.69
N LEU A 32 14.71 -7.62 -9.44
CA LEU A 32 13.72 -8.00 -10.45
C LEU A 32 12.94 -6.77 -10.97
N PHE A 33 12.56 -5.85 -10.07
CA PHE A 33 11.92 -4.59 -10.45
C PHE A 33 12.82 -3.77 -11.39
N SER A 34 14.11 -3.68 -11.08
CA SER A 34 15.07 -2.92 -11.88
C SER A 34 15.28 -3.52 -13.27
N ILE A 35 15.42 -4.85 -13.35
CA ILE A 35 15.57 -5.58 -14.62
C ILE A 35 14.33 -5.37 -15.49
N ALA A 36 13.15 -5.60 -14.93
CA ALA A 36 11.92 -5.53 -15.69
C ALA A 36 11.55 -4.08 -16.10
N LEU A 37 11.88 -3.07 -15.28
CA LEU A 37 11.73 -1.67 -15.64
C LEU A 37 12.65 -1.29 -16.82
N PHE A 38 13.91 -1.76 -16.80
CA PHE A 38 14.84 -1.60 -17.92
C PHE A 38 14.29 -2.28 -19.18
N ALA A 39 13.84 -3.52 -19.07
CA ALA A 39 13.32 -4.31 -20.17
C ALA A 39 12.07 -3.65 -20.80
N ALA A 40 11.13 -3.17 -19.98
CA ALA A 40 9.94 -2.44 -20.44
C ALA A 40 10.27 -1.10 -21.13
N SER A 41 11.33 -0.43 -20.68
CA SER A 41 11.77 0.86 -21.23
C SER A 41 12.56 0.72 -22.53
N THR A 42 13.22 -0.42 -22.74
CA THR A 42 14.05 -0.71 -23.92
C THR A 42 13.39 -1.64 -24.93
N ASN A 43 12.18 -2.12 -24.61
CA ASN A 43 11.43 -3.17 -25.32
C ASN A 43 12.26 -4.45 -25.51
N ASP A 44 13.01 -4.88 -24.49
CA ASP A 44 13.76 -6.14 -24.50
C ASP A 44 12.83 -7.31 -24.15
N GLU A 45 12.31 -7.97 -25.18
CA GLU A 45 11.31 -9.06 -25.06
C GLU A 45 11.84 -10.28 -24.29
N PHE A 46 13.14 -10.58 -24.39
CA PHE A 46 13.74 -11.70 -23.68
C PHE A 46 13.73 -11.47 -22.17
N LEU A 47 14.20 -10.29 -21.75
CA LEU A 47 14.20 -9.92 -20.33
C LEU A 47 12.78 -9.81 -19.77
N LEU A 48 11.84 -9.24 -20.54
CA LEU A 48 10.43 -9.17 -20.15
C LEU A 48 9.82 -10.56 -19.94
N SER A 49 10.05 -11.49 -20.88
CA SER A 49 9.56 -12.86 -20.79
C SER A 49 10.18 -13.61 -19.61
N GLY A 50 11.48 -13.42 -19.34
CA GLY A 50 12.16 -13.98 -18.18
C GLY A 50 11.57 -13.47 -16.85
N CYS A 51 11.33 -12.16 -16.74
CA CYS A 51 10.72 -11.58 -15.54
C CYS A 51 9.29 -12.11 -15.31
N LEU A 52 8.49 -12.23 -16.37
CA LEU A 52 7.15 -12.82 -16.29
C LEU A 52 7.20 -14.29 -15.88
N GLY A 53 8.09 -15.09 -16.47
CA GLY A 53 8.29 -16.49 -16.11
C GLY A 53 8.63 -16.65 -14.62
N LEU A 54 9.54 -15.84 -14.10
CA LEU A 54 9.90 -15.83 -12.67
C LEU A 54 8.70 -15.54 -11.78
N THR A 55 7.88 -14.54 -12.12
CA THR A 55 6.70 -14.19 -11.30
C THR A 55 5.58 -15.23 -11.35
N GLN A 56 5.47 -15.98 -12.45
CA GLN A 56 4.53 -17.10 -12.54
C GLN A 56 5.00 -18.28 -11.69
N ALA A 57 6.30 -18.56 -11.68
CA ALA A 57 6.91 -19.61 -10.86
C ALA A 57 6.94 -19.23 -9.37
N LEU A 58 7.08 -17.94 -9.07
CA LEU A 58 7.22 -17.39 -7.71
C LEU A 58 6.12 -16.33 -7.47
N PRO A 59 4.92 -16.74 -7.01
CA PRO A 59 3.78 -15.83 -6.86
C PRO A 59 4.03 -14.64 -5.92
N HIS A 60 4.94 -14.77 -4.95
CA HIS A 60 5.31 -13.67 -4.05
C HIS A 60 6.01 -12.50 -4.77
N LEU A 61 6.53 -12.70 -5.99
CA LEU A 61 7.14 -11.66 -6.83
C LEU A 61 6.11 -10.94 -7.70
N GLN A 62 4.85 -11.37 -7.74
CA GLN A 62 3.79 -10.74 -8.51
C GLN A 62 3.62 -9.22 -8.23
N PRO A 63 3.76 -8.70 -6.98
CA PRO A 63 3.72 -7.25 -6.72
C PRO A 63 4.78 -6.45 -7.48
N VAL A 64 5.90 -7.07 -7.87
CA VAL A 64 6.94 -6.43 -8.69
C VAL A 64 6.38 -6.09 -10.08
N LEU A 65 5.69 -7.03 -10.75
CA LEU A 65 5.04 -6.78 -12.04
C LEU A 65 3.98 -5.68 -11.96
N PHE A 66 3.21 -5.68 -10.88
CA PHE A 66 2.19 -4.66 -10.64
C PHE A 66 2.81 -3.27 -10.50
N SER A 67 3.96 -3.19 -9.82
CA SER A 67 4.74 -1.96 -9.71
C SER A 67 5.24 -1.49 -11.09
N ILE A 68 5.75 -2.40 -11.93
CA ILE A 68 6.24 -2.06 -13.28
C ILE A 68 5.12 -1.56 -14.19
N ALA A 69 3.93 -2.13 -14.11
CA ALA A 69 2.77 -1.64 -14.86
C ALA A 69 2.47 -0.17 -14.56
N GLY A 70 2.83 0.35 -13.37
CA GLY A 70 2.71 1.78 -13.09
C GLY A 70 3.76 2.66 -13.79
N TRP A 71 4.89 2.10 -14.20
CA TRP A 71 6.03 2.82 -14.78
C TRP A 71 6.19 2.60 -16.28
N ALA A 72 5.62 1.53 -16.82
CA ALA A 72 5.74 1.17 -18.21
C ALA A 72 5.06 2.20 -19.15
N PRO A 73 5.71 2.59 -20.26
CA PRO A 73 5.10 3.44 -21.29
C PRO A 73 3.86 2.82 -21.92
N ALA A 74 2.89 3.63 -22.35
CA ALA A 74 1.64 3.14 -22.95
C ALA A 74 1.84 2.27 -24.22
N GLN A 75 2.96 2.44 -24.93
CA GLN A 75 3.31 1.71 -26.16
C GLN A 75 4.35 0.59 -25.92
N SER A 76 4.58 0.19 -24.68
CA SER A 76 5.57 -0.85 -24.35
C SER A 76 5.17 -2.23 -24.87
N THR A 77 6.15 -3.04 -25.28
CA THR A 77 5.95 -4.47 -25.66
C THR A 77 5.59 -5.37 -24.46
N LEU A 78 5.63 -4.82 -23.25
CA LEU A 78 5.17 -5.49 -22.03
C LEU A 78 3.66 -5.73 -22.01
N TRP A 79 2.84 -4.90 -22.67
CA TRP A 79 1.38 -4.98 -22.55
C TRP A 79 0.78 -6.27 -23.10
N PRO A 80 1.10 -6.72 -24.34
CA PRO A 80 0.60 -8.01 -24.83
C PRO A 80 0.91 -9.17 -23.88
N LEU A 81 2.12 -9.17 -23.29
CA LEU A 81 2.56 -10.21 -22.37
C LEU A 81 1.80 -10.15 -21.04
N MET A 82 1.65 -8.96 -20.42
CA MET A 82 0.90 -8.83 -19.17
C MET A 82 -0.59 -9.11 -19.37
N LEU A 83 -1.20 -8.64 -20.45
CA LEU A 83 -2.63 -8.81 -20.72
C LEU A 83 -3.00 -10.26 -21.09
N SER A 84 -2.03 -11.08 -21.50
CA SER A 84 -2.22 -12.53 -21.69
C SER A 84 -2.52 -13.27 -20.38
N LEU A 85 -2.10 -12.72 -19.24
CA LEU A 85 -2.29 -13.32 -17.92
C LEU A 85 -3.52 -12.73 -17.23
N PRO A 86 -4.56 -13.53 -16.90
CA PRO A 86 -5.82 -13.00 -16.37
C PRO A 86 -5.66 -12.14 -15.10
N ALA A 87 -4.79 -12.53 -14.17
CA ALA A 87 -4.55 -11.76 -12.93
C ALA A 87 -3.89 -10.41 -13.20
N CYS A 88 -2.90 -10.37 -14.09
CA CYS A 88 -2.26 -9.11 -14.52
C CYS A 88 -3.22 -8.24 -15.32
N ARG A 89 -4.04 -8.84 -16.19
CA ARG A 89 -5.08 -8.13 -16.92
C ARG A 89 -6.08 -7.47 -15.97
N ALA A 90 -6.51 -8.17 -14.91
CA ALA A 90 -7.42 -7.62 -13.91
C ALA A 90 -6.80 -6.42 -13.19
N TYR A 91 -5.54 -6.55 -12.75
CA TYR A 91 -4.78 -5.46 -12.15
C TYR A 91 -4.67 -4.23 -13.08
N VAL A 92 -4.23 -4.43 -14.33
CA VAL A 92 -4.07 -3.33 -15.30
C VAL A 92 -5.43 -2.66 -15.57
N ALA A 93 -6.51 -3.43 -15.65
CA ALA A 93 -7.86 -2.90 -15.84
C ALA A 93 -8.32 -1.98 -14.69
N ALA A 94 -7.89 -2.24 -13.46
CA ALA A 94 -8.24 -1.44 -12.30
C ALA A 94 -7.32 -0.22 -12.10
N ILE A 95 -6.04 -0.34 -12.49
CA ILE A 95 -5.01 0.66 -12.18
C ILE A 95 -4.74 1.62 -13.33
N ARG A 96 -4.90 1.18 -14.59
CA ARG A 96 -4.56 1.99 -15.78
C ARG A 96 -5.79 2.34 -16.61
N SER A 97 -6.13 3.62 -16.63
CA SER A 97 -7.22 4.14 -17.48
C SER A 97 -6.83 4.30 -18.95
N ASP A 98 -5.54 4.32 -19.28
CA ASP A 98 -5.03 4.49 -20.65
C ASP A 98 -4.97 3.17 -21.44
N GLN A 99 -5.07 2.02 -20.76
CA GLN A 99 -4.95 0.69 -21.36
C GLN A 99 -6.30 -0.02 -21.55
N THR A 100 -7.42 0.70 -21.55
CA THR A 100 -8.78 0.14 -21.46
C THR A 100 -9.32 -0.51 -22.75
N ALA A 101 -8.52 -0.61 -23.82
CA ALA A 101 -9.00 -1.16 -25.08
C ALA A 101 -9.25 -2.68 -24.97
N SER A 102 -10.54 -3.07 -24.97
CA SER A 102 -11.08 -4.44 -25.04
C SER A 102 -10.51 -5.45 -24.04
N MET A 103 -10.44 -5.08 -22.76
CA MET A 103 -10.30 -6.07 -21.70
C MET A 103 -11.62 -6.82 -21.53
N MET A 104 -11.60 -8.13 -21.80
CA MET A 104 -12.73 -9.02 -21.59
C MET A 104 -12.29 -10.17 -20.68
N PHE A 105 -13.22 -10.65 -19.88
CA PHE A 105 -13.05 -11.88 -19.11
C PHE A 105 -14.21 -12.81 -19.44
N SER A 106 -13.87 -14.02 -19.85
CA SER A 106 -14.86 -15.10 -19.95
C SER A 106 -15.34 -15.51 -18.55
N GLN A 107 -16.52 -16.11 -18.47
CA GLN A 107 -17.03 -16.63 -17.20
C GLN A 107 -16.08 -17.66 -16.58
N GLN A 108 -15.42 -18.49 -17.40
CA GLN A 108 -14.45 -19.47 -16.92
C GLN A 108 -13.20 -18.82 -16.32
N GLU A 109 -12.69 -17.76 -16.92
CA GLU A 109 -11.56 -16.99 -16.37
C GLU A 109 -11.92 -16.33 -15.03
N ILE A 110 -13.13 -15.78 -14.91
CA ILE A 110 -13.63 -15.19 -13.66
C ILE A 110 -13.66 -16.25 -12.56
N LEU A 111 -14.25 -17.41 -12.83
CA LEU A 111 -14.31 -18.51 -11.86
C LEU A 111 -12.91 -18.98 -11.46
N THR A 112 -12.01 -19.13 -12.43
CA THR A 112 -10.63 -19.57 -12.19
C THR A 112 -9.87 -18.57 -11.31
N LEU A 113 -10.01 -17.26 -11.54
CA LEU A 113 -9.38 -16.23 -10.73
C LEU A 113 -9.91 -16.21 -9.30
N ILE A 114 -11.22 -16.37 -9.12
CA ILE A 114 -11.86 -16.45 -7.81
C ILE A 114 -11.38 -17.71 -7.08
N GLU A 115 -11.39 -18.87 -7.73
CA GLU A 115 -10.90 -20.14 -7.16
C GLU A 115 -9.44 -20.03 -6.72
N GLN A 116 -8.58 -19.41 -7.53
CA GLN A 116 -7.17 -19.21 -7.20
C GLN A 116 -6.90 -18.07 -6.21
N GLY A 117 -7.89 -17.19 -5.95
CA GLY A 117 -7.75 -16.04 -5.07
C GLY A 117 -6.73 -15.00 -5.56
N ARG A 118 -6.48 -14.92 -6.88
CA ARG A 118 -5.47 -14.03 -7.47
C ARG A 118 -6.13 -12.79 -8.06
N SER A 119 -5.81 -11.62 -7.51
CA SER A 119 -6.23 -10.32 -8.07
C SER A 119 -7.76 -10.16 -8.20
N VAL A 120 -8.49 -10.77 -7.27
CA VAL A 120 -9.96 -10.81 -7.29
C VAL A 120 -10.55 -9.44 -6.95
N ASP A 121 -9.88 -8.68 -6.10
CA ASP A 121 -10.20 -7.27 -5.83
C ASP A 121 -10.25 -6.43 -7.11
N TYR A 122 -9.21 -6.51 -7.94
CA TYR A 122 -9.14 -5.80 -9.21
C TYR A 122 -10.16 -6.33 -10.23
N LEU A 123 -10.38 -7.64 -10.25
CA LEU A 123 -11.40 -8.26 -11.09
C LEU A 123 -12.81 -7.75 -10.74
N LEU A 124 -13.17 -7.77 -9.45
CA LEU A 124 -14.45 -7.27 -8.97
C LEU A 124 -14.62 -5.78 -9.26
N HIS A 125 -13.56 -4.99 -9.08
CA HIS A 125 -13.57 -3.58 -9.44
C HIS A 125 -13.82 -3.38 -10.95
N PHE A 126 -13.19 -4.18 -11.81
CA PHE A 126 -13.43 -4.17 -13.26
C PHE A 126 -14.87 -4.56 -13.61
N LEU A 127 -15.40 -5.65 -13.02
CA LEU A 127 -16.78 -6.09 -13.23
C LEU A 127 -17.78 -5.02 -12.81
N CYS A 128 -17.47 -4.31 -11.73
CA CYS A 128 -18.25 -3.20 -11.23
C CYS A 128 -18.27 -2.02 -12.21
N ARG A 129 -17.09 -1.56 -12.67
CA ARG A 129 -16.97 -0.44 -13.62
C ARG A 129 -17.54 -0.75 -15.00
N SER A 130 -17.52 -2.01 -15.42
CA SER A 130 -18.11 -2.47 -16.68
C SER A 130 -19.61 -2.79 -16.57
N ALA A 131 -20.22 -2.59 -15.39
CA ALA A 131 -21.61 -2.97 -15.10
C ALA A 131 -21.93 -4.41 -15.50
N SER A 132 -20.98 -5.32 -15.31
CA SER A 132 -21.11 -6.73 -15.70
C SER A 132 -22.20 -7.43 -14.88
N PRO A 133 -23.09 -8.22 -15.51
CA PRO A 133 -24.10 -9.00 -14.78
C PRO A 133 -23.49 -10.08 -13.88
N LEU A 134 -22.22 -10.43 -14.09
CA LEU A 134 -21.49 -11.43 -13.30
C LEU A 134 -20.95 -10.87 -11.97
N LEU A 135 -21.07 -9.56 -11.71
CA LEU A 135 -20.59 -8.95 -10.47
C LEU A 135 -21.26 -9.57 -9.23
N VAL A 136 -22.57 -9.77 -9.29
CA VAL A 136 -23.36 -10.24 -8.13
C VAL A 136 -22.93 -11.66 -7.75
N SER A 137 -22.91 -12.57 -8.71
CA SER A 137 -22.49 -13.96 -8.46
C SER A 137 -21.03 -14.06 -8.03
N ALA A 138 -20.15 -13.19 -8.56
CA ALA A 138 -18.76 -13.12 -8.13
C ALA A 138 -18.63 -12.65 -6.66
N LEU A 139 -19.36 -11.61 -6.25
CA LEU A 139 -19.37 -11.12 -4.87
C LEU A 139 -19.94 -12.17 -3.90
N GLU A 140 -21.03 -12.84 -4.28
CA GLU A 140 -21.63 -13.92 -3.48
C GLU A 140 -20.65 -15.09 -3.29
N ALA A 141 -19.98 -15.51 -4.36
CA ALA A 141 -18.95 -16.55 -4.29
C ALA A 141 -17.77 -16.13 -3.40
N VAL A 142 -17.38 -14.85 -3.44
CA VAL A 142 -16.29 -14.32 -2.61
C VAL A 142 -16.66 -14.29 -1.13
N PHE A 143 -17.80 -13.68 -0.77
CA PHE A 143 -18.22 -13.55 0.63
C PHE A 143 -18.69 -14.87 1.26
N SER A 144 -19.12 -15.84 0.44
CA SER A 144 -19.51 -17.19 0.92
C SER A 144 -18.35 -18.18 0.94
N SER A 145 -17.14 -17.78 0.55
CA SER A 145 -16.01 -18.72 0.37
C SER A 145 -15.44 -19.29 1.66
N GLY A 146 -15.65 -18.61 2.80
CA GLY A 146 -14.98 -18.93 4.07
C GLY A 146 -13.46 -18.73 4.05
N ARG A 147 -12.91 -18.08 3.01
CA ARG A 147 -11.46 -17.81 2.87
C ARG A 147 -11.17 -16.35 3.18
N ASP A 148 -10.53 -16.09 4.32
CA ASP A 148 -10.16 -14.76 4.81
C ASP A 148 -9.51 -13.87 3.74
N GLU A 149 -8.52 -14.41 3.00
CA GLU A 149 -7.79 -13.68 1.95
C GLU A 149 -8.71 -13.22 0.82
N LEU A 150 -9.68 -14.06 0.46
CA LEU A 150 -10.61 -13.79 -0.63
C LEU A 150 -11.68 -12.79 -0.20
N ILE A 151 -12.22 -12.97 1.01
CA ILE A 151 -13.19 -12.05 1.61
C ILE A 151 -12.58 -10.66 1.72
N LEU A 152 -11.33 -10.54 2.18
CA LEU A 152 -10.59 -9.28 2.25
C LEU A 152 -10.47 -8.61 0.88
N GLN A 153 -10.16 -9.36 -0.18
CA GLN A 153 -10.14 -8.84 -1.55
C GLN A 153 -11.52 -8.34 -2.00
N GLY A 154 -12.60 -9.06 -1.66
CA GLY A 154 -13.98 -8.63 -1.88
C GLY A 154 -14.31 -7.31 -1.19
N CYS A 155 -13.94 -7.18 0.09
CA CYS A 155 -14.14 -5.94 0.84
C CYS A 155 -13.38 -4.77 0.20
N ARG A 156 -12.12 -4.96 -0.18
CA ARG A 156 -11.33 -3.92 -0.86
C ARG A 156 -12.00 -3.42 -2.14
N ALA A 157 -12.54 -4.33 -2.95
CA ALA A 157 -13.24 -3.96 -4.18
C ALA A 157 -14.55 -3.18 -3.92
N VAL A 158 -15.32 -3.59 -2.93
CA VAL A 158 -16.59 -2.93 -2.56
C VAL A 158 -16.37 -1.53 -1.99
N LEU A 159 -15.30 -1.35 -1.20
CA LEU A 159 -14.94 -0.06 -0.62
C LEU A 159 -14.38 0.95 -1.64
N CYS A 160 -14.08 0.52 -2.86
CA CYS A 160 -13.87 1.44 -3.97
C CYS A 160 -15.23 2.04 -4.41
N PRO A 161 -15.42 3.37 -4.49
CA PRO A 161 -16.72 4.00 -4.62
C PRO A 161 -17.31 3.69 -5.99
N HIS A 162 -18.48 3.08 -6.00
CA HIS A 162 -19.27 2.87 -7.20
C HIS A 162 -20.75 2.65 -6.83
N PRO A 163 -21.73 3.20 -7.57
CA PRO A 163 -23.14 3.06 -7.21
C PRO A 163 -23.63 1.60 -7.07
N LEU A 164 -23.04 0.67 -7.81
CA LEU A 164 -23.39 -0.76 -7.74
C LEU A 164 -22.85 -1.47 -6.49
N THR A 165 -21.81 -0.93 -5.84
CA THR A 165 -21.22 -1.51 -4.63
C THR A 165 -21.83 -0.95 -3.34
N ASP A 166 -22.54 0.17 -3.40
CA ASP A 166 -23.16 0.81 -2.21
C ASP A 166 -24.04 -0.14 -1.39
N LYS A 167 -24.79 -1.03 -2.05
CA LYS A 167 -25.63 -2.03 -1.37
C LYS A 167 -24.84 -3.13 -0.64
N TYR A 168 -23.56 -3.32 -1.00
CA TYR A 168 -22.66 -4.29 -0.39
C TYR A 168 -21.73 -3.68 0.65
N THR A 169 -21.66 -2.35 0.77
CA THR A 169 -20.80 -1.65 1.73
C THR A 169 -21.04 -2.14 3.17
N GLY A 170 -22.31 -2.30 3.56
CA GLY A 170 -22.64 -2.82 4.90
C GLY A 170 -22.12 -4.24 5.14
N GLU A 171 -22.20 -5.12 4.13
CA GLU A 171 -21.67 -6.48 4.21
C GLU A 171 -20.14 -6.48 4.25
N ALA A 172 -19.48 -5.64 3.44
CA ALA A 172 -18.02 -5.51 3.46
C ALA A 172 -17.52 -5.02 4.83
N VAL A 173 -18.18 -4.02 5.44
CA VAL A 173 -17.85 -3.56 6.80
C VAL A 173 -18.04 -4.67 7.81
N ARG A 174 -19.14 -5.42 7.75
CA ARG A 174 -19.40 -6.57 8.64
C ARG A 174 -18.30 -7.64 8.52
N GLN A 175 -17.90 -7.99 7.31
CA GLN A 175 -16.83 -8.95 7.06
C GLN A 175 -15.48 -8.45 7.55
N LEU A 176 -15.16 -7.18 7.34
CA LEU A 176 -13.93 -6.60 7.85
C LEU A 176 -13.87 -6.59 9.39
N LEU A 177 -14.99 -6.34 10.08
CA LEU A 177 -15.07 -6.45 11.54
C LEU A 177 -14.76 -7.88 12.03
N LEU A 178 -15.21 -8.90 11.29
CA LEU A 178 -14.85 -10.31 11.58
C LEU A 178 -13.36 -10.57 11.33
N LEU A 179 -12.84 -10.12 10.18
CA LEU A 179 -11.44 -10.29 9.80
C LEU A 179 -10.47 -9.49 10.70
N ALA A 180 -10.92 -8.40 11.31
CA ALA A 180 -10.17 -7.66 12.34
C ALA A 180 -9.92 -8.49 13.62
N ARG A 181 -10.51 -9.70 13.72
CA ARG A 181 -10.26 -10.69 14.78
C ARG A 181 -9.61 -11.96 14.25
N SER A 182 -9.12 -11.97 13.00
CA SER A 182 -8.43 -13.13 12.43
C SER A 182 -7.12 -13.41 13.18
N GLU A 183 -6.81 -14.70 13.35
CA GLU A 183 -5.53 -15.17 13.89
C GLU A 183 -4.35 -14.84 12.95
N LYS A 184 -4.62 -14.58 11.67
CA LYS A 184 -3.61 -14.20 10.68
C LYS A 184 -3.32 -12.70 10.78
N ASP A 185 -2.12 -12.35 11.25
CA ASP A 185 -1.69 -10.96 11.47
C ASP A 185 -1.86 -10.05 10.25
N ASP A 186 -1.47 -10.52 9.06
CA ASP A 186 -1.57 -9.74 7.82
C ASP A 186 -3.04 -9.44 7.45
N ILE A 187 -3.93 -10.41 7.63
CA ILE A 187 -5.37 -10.28 7.37
C ILE A 187 -5.97 -9.29 8.37
N ARG A 188 -5.68 -9.48 9.66
CA ARG A 188 -6.15 -8.65 10.75
C ARG A 188 -5.75 -7.19 10.55
N SER A 189 -4.47 -6.96 10.27
CA SER A 189 -3.91 -5.63 10.01
C SER A 189 -4.54 -4.98 8.79
N CYS A 190 -4.66 -5.71 7.68
CA CYS A 190 -5.31 -5.19 6.48
C CYS A 190 -6.80 -4.88 6.72
N ALA A 191 -7.51 -5.70 7.48
CA ALA A 191 -8.92 -5.47 7.78
C ALA A 191 -9.12 -4.19 8.60
N VAL A 192 -8.36 -4.03 9.69
CA VAL A 192 -8.37 -2.81 10.53
C VAL A 192 -8.03 -1.57 9.70
N ARG A 193 -7.01 -1.64 8.84
CA ARG A 193 -6.65 -0.51 7.98
C ARG A 193 -7.79 -0.12 7.03
N ASN A 194 -8.41 -1.10 6.36
CA ASN A 194 -9.53 -0.82 5.44
C ASN A 194 -10.75 -0.24 6.16
N LEU A 195 -11.07 -0.73 7.36
CA LEU A 195 -12.14 -0.18 8.20
C LEU A 195 -11.90 1.28 8.54
N LEU A 196 -10.71 1.61 9.06
CA LEU A 196 -10.38 2.97 9.50
C LEU A 196 -10.23 3.96 8.34
N THR A 197 -9.83 3.49 7.16
CA THR A 197 -9.83 4.34 5.96
C THR A 197 -11.22 4.61 5.43
N HIS A 198 -12.16 3.67 5.58
CA HIS A 198 -13.54 3.87 5.18
C HIS A 198 -14.31 4.72 6.19
N GLN A 199 -14.12 4.43 7.48
CA GLN A 199 -14.82 5.09 8.57
C GLN A 199 -13.92 5.16 9.83
N ALA A 200 -13.24 6.30 10.00
CA ALA A 200 -12.27 6.53 11.07
C ALA A 200 -12.81 6.27 12.50
N GLY A 201 -14.10 6.52 12.74
CA GLY A 201 -14.73 6.36 14.06
C GLY A 201 -15.26 4.96 14.38
N LEU A 202 -15.22 4.01 13.44
CA LEU A 202 -15.95 2.74 13.59
C LEU A 202 -15.37 1.81 14.66
N LEU A 203 -14.06 1.89 14.93
CA LEU A 203 -13.39 1.01 15.90
C LEU A 203 -13.11 1.68 17.25
N GLY A 204 -13.67 2.86 17.56
CA GLY A 204 -13.27 3.68 18.71
C GLY A 204 -13.01 2.92 20.02
N SER A 205 -14.01 2.18 20.52
CA SER A 205 -13.85 1.33 21.72
C SER A 205 -13.12 0.01 21.46
N GLU A 206 -13.22 -0.53 20.25
CA GLU A 206 -12.64 -1.83 19.87
C GLU A 206 -11.12 -1.77 19.61
N LEU A 207 -10.57 -0.57 19.37
CA LEU A 207 -9.11 -0.38 19.22
C LEU A 207 -8.36 -0.76 20.50
N SER A 208 -8.94 -0.51 21.66
CA SER A 208 -8.36 -0.91 22.95
C SER A 208 -8.31 -2.44 23.12
N ASP A 209 -9.20 -3.17 22.46
CA ASP A 209 -9.31 -4.63 22.53
C ASP A 209 -8.33 -5.34 21.58
N LEU A 210 -7.66 -4.61 20.68
CA LEU A 210 -6.61 -5.17 19.83
C LEU A 210 -5.46 -5.66 20.71
N SER A 211 -5.24 -6.97 20.75
CA SER A 211 -4.21 -7.62 21.58
C SER A 211 -2.79 -7.23 21.19
N ASP A 212 -2.55 -6.96 19.92
CA ASP A 212 -1.26 -6.54 19.37
C ASP A 212 -1.01 -5.02 19.56
N PRO A 213 -0.03 -4.62 20.39
CA PRO A 213 0.30 -3.22 20.61
C PRO A 213 0.74 -2.49 19.34
N ARG A 214 1.43 -3.18 18.40
CA ARG A 214 1.91 -2.54 17.17
C ARG A 214 0.74 -2.18 16.27
N LEU A 215 -0.17 -3.13 16.05
CA LEU A 215 -1.40 -2.88 15.30
C LEU A 215 -2.23 -1.78 15.95
N ARG A 216 -2.33 -1.75 17.28
CA ARG A 216 -3.05 -0.70 18.01
C ARG A 216 -2.48 0.69 17.75
N ILE A 217 -1.16 0.85 17.85
CA ILE A 217 -0.48 2.12 17.58
C ILE A 217 -0.70 2.55 16.12
N GLN A 218 -0.52 1.63 15.16
CA GLN A 218 -0.77 1.90 13.75
C GLN A 218 -2.22 2.31 13.48
N ALA A 219 -3.17 1.63 14.11
CA ALA A 219 -4.59 1.90 13.98
C ALA A 219 -4.96 3.30 14.51
N MET A 220 -4.38 3.74 15.62
CA MET A 220 -4.51 5.14 16.06
C MET A 220 -4.06 6.12 14.97
N GLY A 221 -2.91 5.87 14.33
CA GLY A 221 -2.43 6.67 13.20
C GLY A 221 -3.34 6.61 11.97
N TRP A 222 -3.81 5.42 11.58
CA TRP A 222 -4.68 5.20 10.43
C TRP A 222 -6.08 5.79 10.60
N SER A 223 -6.57 5.93 11.83
CA SER A 223 -7.83 6.63 12.12
C SER A 223 -7.74 8.11 11.74
N GLY A 224 -6.55 8.72 11.88
CA GLY A 224 -6.36 10.14 11.68
C GLY A 224 -6.95 11.03 12.79
N LEU A 225 -7.48 10.44 13.87
CA LEU A 225 -8.15 11.21 14.93
C LEU A 225 -7.13 11.82 15.91
N PRO A 226 -7.09 13.15 16.07
CA PRO A 226 -6.19 13.82 17.00
C PRO A 226 -6.39 13.40 18.46
N GLY A 227 -7.58 12.91 18.81
CA GLY A 227 -7.88 12.39 20.15
C GLY A 227 -6.98 11.23 20.61
N TYR A 228 -6.32 10.52 19.70
CA TYR A 228 -5.36 9.47 20.06
C TYR A 228 -3.95 9.98 20.36
N LEU A 229 -3.61 11.24 20.07
CA LEU A 229 -2.27 11.77 20.30
C LEU A 229 -1.79 11.61 21.75
N PRO A 230 -2.61 11.90 22.79
CA PRO A 230 -2.20 11.64 24.19
C PRO A 230 -1.84 10.18 24.46
N SER A 231 -2.55 9.23 23.83
CA SER A 231 -2.24 7.79 23.96
C SER A 231 -0.95 7.44 23.22
N LEU A 232 -0.74 7.96 22.01
CA LEU A 232 0.48 7.77 21.23
C LEU A 232 1.73 8.29 21.98
N LEU A 233 1.61 9.45 22.62
CA LEU A 233 2.66 10.06 23.44
C LEU A 233 3.18 9.14 24.56
N THR A 234 2.35 8.25 25.12
CA THR A 234 2.79 7.28 26.15
C THR A 234 3.83 6.28 25.63
N TYR A 235 3.87 6.06 24.31
CA TYR A 235 4.82 5.13 23.68
C TYR A 235 6.14 5.79 23.28
N PHE A 236 6.30 7.12 23.38
CA PHE A 236 7.54 7.81 22.97
C PHE A 236 8.75 7.45 23.86
N ASP A 237 8.47 7.02 25.09
CA ASP A 237 9.48 6.61 26.05
C ASP A 237 9.81 5.10 25.95
N SER A 238 9.07 4.35 25.12
CA SER A 238 9.27 2.90 24.92
C SER A 238 10.11 2.64 23.68
N PRO A 239 11.38 2.19 23.78
CA PRO A 239 12.27 2.05 22.62
C PRO A 239 11.71 1.19 21.47
N GLU A 240 10.95 0.15 21.82
CA GLU A 240 10.30 -0.75 20.85
C GLU A 240 9.19 -0.07 20.02
N TYR A 241 8.52 0.93 20.59
CA TYR A 241 7.31 1.54 20.02
C TYR A 241 7.45 3.03 19.70
N ALA A 242 8.51 3.69 20.18
CA ALA A 242 8.67 5.13 20.07
C ALA A 242 8.59 5.62 18.62
N ARG A 243 9.33 4.98 17.71
CA ARG A 243 9.31 5.37 16.29
C ARG A 243 8.03 4.97 15.57
N LEU A 244 7.39 3.87 15.94
CA LEU A 244 6.08 3.48 15.40
C LEU A 244 4.98 4.46 15.84
N SER A 245 5.06 4.90 17.09
CA SER A 245 4.16 5.92 17.63
C SER A 245 4.41 7.28 16.98
N ALA A 246 5.67 7.65 16.79
CA ALA A 246 6.05 8.84 16.03
C ALA A 246 5.48 8.81 14.61
N LEU A 247 5.58 7.68 13.88
CA LEU A 247 4.95 7.50 12.56
C LEU A 247 3.44 7.72 12.59
N SER A 248 2.78 7.24 13.64
CA SER A 248 1.33 7.40 13.81
C SER A 248 0.95 8.86 14.11
N ALA A 249 1.75 9.56 14.92
CA ALA A 249 1.60 10.99 15.15
C ALA A 249 1.89 11.82 13.87
N ILE A 250 2.91 11.45 13.08
CA ILE A 250 3.20 12.03 11.77
C ILE A 250 2.00 11.82 10.83
N ALA A 251 1.38 10.64 10.84
CA ALA A 251 0.22 10.34 9.99
C ALA A 251 -0.97 11.25 10.29
N ILE A 252 -1.22 11.57 11.57
CA ILE A 252 -2.30 12.48 11.98
C ILE A 252 -1.92 13.94 11.66
N THR A 253 -0.76 14.37 12.13
CA THR A 253 -0.42 15.81 12.22
C THR A 253 0.34 16.35 11.00
N GLY A 254 1.02 15.46 10.25
CA GLY A 254 1.98 15.87 9.22
C GLY A 254 3.25 16.52 9.77
N SER A 255 3.43 16.52 11.09
CA SER A 255 4.64 17.02 11.73
C SER A 255 5.76 16.00 11.66
N LEU A 256 6.99 16.42 11.39
CA LEU A 256 8.18 15.56 11.41
C LEU A 256 9.13 15.95 12.56
N PRO A 257 9.74 14.98 13.26
CA PRO A 257 10.69 15.26 14.34
C PRO A 257 11.82 16.20 13.89
N GLU A 258 12.38 15.93 12.71
CA GLU A 258 13.54 16.63 12.15
C GLU A 258 13.22 18.07 11.71
N ARG A 259 11.96 18.33 11.34
CA ARG A 259 11.51 19.64 10.86
C ARG A 259 10.97 20.51 11.99
N ASP A 260 10.21 19.92 12.89
CA ASP A 260 9.36 20.64 13.83
C ASP A 260 9.90 20.64 15.27
N GLY A 261 11.15 20.20 15.45
CA GLY A 261 11.92 20.45 16.67
C GLY A 261 11.64 19.47 17.82
N TRP A 262 11.09 18.28 17.52
CA TRP A 262 10.82 17.24 18.51
C TRP A 262 11.62 15.94 18.28
N LEU A 263 12.73 16.04 17.56
CA LEU A 263 13.74 14.99 17.47
C LEU A 263 14.55 14.89 18.78
N ARG A 264 14.73 13.67 19.29
CA ARG A 264 15.61 13.40 20.43
C ARG A 264 17.05 13.77 20.09
N LYS A 265 17.71 14.48 21.00
CA LYS A 265 19.11 14.88 20.83
C LYS A 265 20.02 13.66 20.95
N ARG A 266 21.07 13.64 20.13
CA ARG A 266 21.97 12.49 19.90
C ARG A 266 22.77 12.05 21.13
N ASP A 267 22.85 12.86 22.18
CA ASP A 267 23.68 12.57 23.35
C ASP A 267 23.14 11.43 24.24
N ASP A 268 21.94 10.91 23.94
CA ASP A 268 21.27 9.84 24.70
C ASP A 268 21.38 8.42 24.07
N ASP A 269 22.19 8.22 23.03
CA ASP A 269 22.31 6.91 22.37
C ASP A 269 23.16 5.91 23.18
N VAL A 270 22.51 5.13 24.05
CA VAL A 270 22.95 3.75 24.33
C VAL A 270 22.49 2.90 23.14
N TYR A 271 23.22 3.00 22.04
CA TYR A 271 23.24 1.91 21.07
C TYR A 271 23.83 0.71 21.82
N SER A 272 23.05 -0.34 22.04
CA SER A 272 23.66 -1.67 22.18
C SER A 272 24.09 -2.04 20.75
N PRO A 273 25.39 -1.95 20.40
CA PRO A 273 25.82 -2.49 19.12
C PRO A 273 25.40 -3.96 19.11
N VAL A 274 24.83 -4.41 17.99
CA VAL A 274 24.70 -5.83 17.70
C VAL A 274 26.09 -6.43 17.96
N SER A 275 26.18 -7.44 18.83
CA SER A 275 27.46 -8.11 19.10
C SER A 275 28.09 -8.46 17.76
N ALA A 276 29.31 -7.97 17.52
CA ALA A 276 30.04 -8.23 16.28
C ALA A 276 30.30 -9.73 16.04
N ASP A 277 30.03 -10.56 17.06
CA ASP A 277 30.18 -12.02 17.05
C ASP A 277 28.88 -12.78 16.69
N SER A 278 27.77 -12.08 16.39
CA SER A 278 26.55 -12.75 15.92
C SER A 278 26.61 -13.04 14.42
N ALA A 279 26.51 -14.31 14.04
CA ALA A 279 26.37 -14.73 12.64
C ALA A 279 24.96 -14.46 12.07
N ASP A 280 24.01 -14.03 12.90
CA ASP A 280 22.65 -13.74 12.48
C ASP A 280 22.57 -12.39 11.76
N ILE A 281 22.01 -12.40 10.54
CA ILE A 281 21.64 -11.17 9.83
C ILE A 281 20.64 -10.41 10.71
N PRO A 282 20.96 -9.17 11.15
CA PRO A 282 20.05 -8.41 12.00
C PRO A 282 18.68 -8.26 11.33
N ALA A 283 17.61 -8.53 12.08
CA ALA A 283 16.26 -8.28 11.59
C ALA A 283 16.16 -6.82 11.12
N ARG A 284 15.65 -6.62 9.90
CA ARG A 284 15.50 -5.28 9.35
C ARG A 284 14.47 -4.52 10.18
N ASP A 285 14.94 -3.46 10.81
CA ASP A 285 14.11 -2.51 11.54
C ASP A 285 13.04 -1.88 10.61
N PRO A 286 11.74 -2.14 10.84
CA PRO A 286 10.68 -1.65 9.95
C PRO A 286 10.52 -0.13 9.98
N GLU A 287 10.89 0.51 11.08
CA GLU A 287 10.82 1.96 11.28
C GLU A 287 12.14 2.68 10.95
N GLN A 288 13.05 1.98 10.25
CA GLN A 288 14.30 2.55 9.76
C GLN A 288 14.02 3.81 8.93
N GLY A 289 14.65 4.93 9.32
CA GLY A 289 14.48 6.23 8.66
C GLY A 289 13.54 7.20 9.37
N VAL A 290 12.93 6.80 10.49
CA VAL A 290 12.16 7.70 11.37
C VAL A 290 13.05 8.14 12.53
N GLY A 291 13.14 9.45 12.75
CA GLY A 291 13.86 10.00 13.90
C GLY A 291 13.27 9.54 15.24
N TRP A 292 14.14 9.39 16.25
CA TRP A 292 13.70 9.11 17.61
C TRP A 292 12.94 10.31 18.18
N PRO A 293 11.71 10.10 18.69
CA PRO A 293 10.92 11.21 19.19
C PRO A 293 11.38 11.65 20.58
N GLU A 294 11.26 12.94 20.85
CA GLU A 294 11.32 13.49 22.20
C GLU A 294 9.89 13.89 22.62
N ARG A 295 9.45 13.35 23.76
CA ARG A 295 8.08 13.51 24.27
C ARG A 295 7.77 14.95 24.69
N ALA A 296 8.58 15.55 25.56
CA ALA A 296 8.34 16.90 26.07
C ALA A 296 8.34 17.97 24.96
N ALA A 297 9.19 17.81 23.95
CA ALA A 297 9.30 18.66 22.77
C ALA A 297 8.09 18.50 21.87
N PHE A 298 7.60 17.27 21.65
CA PHE A 298 6.33 17.07 20.94
C PHE A 298 5.16 17.66 21.71
N GLU A 299 5.07 17.48 23.03
CA GLU A 299 4.01 18.08 23.85
C GLU A 299 4.02 19.61 23.75
N ASN A 300 5.21 20.23 23.80
CA ASN A 300 5.36 21.68 23.61
C ASN A 300 4.91 22.11 22.21
N TRP A 301 5.32 21.38 21.18
CA TRP A 301 4.88 21.64 19.80
C TRP A 301 3.35 21.50 19.67
N TRP A 302 2.77 20.42 20.22
CA TRP A 302 1.34 20.13 20.13
C TRP A 302 0.49 21.20 20.79
N ARG A 303 0.88 21.73 21.97
CA ARG A 303 0.18 22.85 22.62
C ARG A 303 0.05 24.10 21.75
N THR A 304 0.95 24.30 20.78
CA THR A 304 0.85 25.43 19.83
C THR A 304 0.00 25.13 18.60
N GLN A 305 -0.25 23.86 18.31
CA GLN A 305 -0.92 23.41 17.09
C GLN A 305 -2.33 22.89 17.33
N GLU A 306 -2.65 22.42 18.53
CA GLU A 306 -3.89 21.69 18.83
C GLU A 306 -5.17 22.44 18.47
N GLU A 307 -5.17 23.79 18.54
CA GLU A 307 -6.31 24.62 18.14
C GLU A 307 -6.68 24.48 16.64
N HIS A 308 -5.76 24.01 15.80
CA HIS A 308 -6.00 23.76 14.37
C HIS A 308 -6.63 22.38 14.10
N PHE A 309 -6.79 21.55 15.14
CA PHE A 309 -7.26 20.18 15.04
C PHE A 309 -8.56 19.98 15.83
N ALA A 310 -9.62 19.61 15.12
CA ALA A 310 -10.85 19.17 15.76
C ALA A 310 -10.71 17.72 16.23
N HIS A 311 -11.13 17.44 17.47
CA HIS A 311 -10.91 16.15 18.13
C HIS A 311 -11.52 14.96 17.39
N ASP A 312 -12.77 15.11 16.91
CA ASP A 312 -13.55 14.05 16.26
C ASP A 312 -13.44 14.07 14.73
N THR A 313 -12.54 14.90 14.19
CA THR A 313 -12.37 15.04 12.75
C THR A 313 -11.12 14.28 12.32
N PRO A 314 -11.20 13.38 11.33
CA PRO A 314 -10.03 12.67 10.84
C PRO A 314 -9.14 13.56 9.97
N TYR A 315 -7.83 13.47 10.22
CA TYR A 315 -6.76 14.13 9.46
C TYR A 315 -5.82 13.12 8.82
N LEU A 316 -5.13 13.53 7.76
CA LEU A 316 -3.98 12.85 7.18
C LEU A 316 -2.90 13.88 6.86
N CYS A 317 -1.70 13.71 7.40
CA CYS A 317 -0.60 14.66 7.25
C CYS A 317 -1.02 16.11 7.57
N GLY A 318 -1.84 16.31 8.61
CA GLY A 318 -2.36 17.62 9.00
C GLY A 318 -3.43 18.20 8.07
N GLN A 319 -3.88 17.45 7.06
CA GLN A 319 -4.97 17.83 6.16
C GLN A 319 -6.26 17.12 6.57
N LEU A 320 -7.40 17.82 6.49
CA LEU A 320 -8.71 17.20 6.60
C LEU A 320 -8.88 16.11 5.54
N THR A 321 -9.62 15.04 5.84
CA THR A 321 -9.92 13.98 4.86
C THR A 321 -10.99 14.35 3.84
N SER A 322 -11.08 15.64 3.47
CA SER A 322 -11.88 16.07 2.32
C SER A 322 -11.18 15.69 1.01
N PRO A 323 -11.88 15.64 -0.14
CA PRO A 323 -11.25 15.42 -1.44
C PRO A 323 -10.08 16.37 -1.72
N GLU A 324 -10.19 17.64 -1.34
CA GLU A 324 -9.14 18.64 -1.51
C GLU A 324 -7.94 18.37 -0.61
N GLY A 325 -8.18 18.02 0.66
CA GLY A 325 -7.13 17.70 1.62
C GLY A 325 -6.35 16.44 1.23
N LEU A 326 -7.06 15.37 0.82
CA LEU A 326 -6.43 14.13 0.35
C LEU A 326 -5.61 14.37 -0.93
N ASN A 327 -6.08 15.20 -1.85
CA ASN A 327 -5.31 15.61 -3.03
C ASN A 327 -4.02 16.38 -2.65
N ARG A 328 -4.05 17.23 -1.61
CA ARG A 328 -2.83 17.88 -1.10
C ARG A 328 -1.85 16.86 -0.55
N VAL A 329 -2.32 15.85 0.20
CA VAL A 329 -1.48 14.75 0.71
C VAL A 329 -0.82 14.00 -0.44
N LEU A 330 -1.55 13.68 -1.51
CA LEU A 330 -0.99 12.98 -2.67
C LEU A 330 0.11 13.79 -3.37
N ARG A 331 -0.03 15.13 -3.44
CA ARG A 331 0.93 16.00 -4.13
C ARG A 331 2.15 16.35 -3.27
N GLN A 332 1.92 16.65 -1.99
CA GLN A 332 2.89 17.31 -1.11
C GLN A 332 3.22 16.52 0.16
N GLY A 333 2.40 15.51 0.50
CA GLY A 333 2.60 14.67 1.68
C GLY A 333 3.67 13.59 1.49
N TYR A 334 3.89 12.82 2.56
CA TYR A 334 4.91 11.78 2.61
C TYR A 334 4.55 10.56 1.77
N LEU A 335 5.54 10.00 1.06
CA LEU A 335 5.33 8.90 0.10
C LEU A 335 4.68 7.67 0.75
N ASN A 336 5.08 7.32 1.97
CA ASN A 336 4.54 6.20 2.75
C ASN A 336 3.07 6.39 3.17
N LEU A 337 2.53 7.62 3.13
CA LEU A 337 1.16 7.93 3.53
C LEU A 337 0.22 8.17 2.33
N ARG A 338 0.75 8.26 1.10
CA ARG A 338 -0.06 8.33 -0.12
C ARG A 338 -1.01 7.14 -0.30
N PRO A 339 -0.63 5.89 -0.01
CA PRO A 339 -1.56 4.75 -0.03
C PRO A 339 -2.79 4.98 0.84
N LEU A 340 -2.61 5.53 2.05
CA LEU A 340 -3.71 5.79 2.97
C LEU A 340 -4.63 6.89 2.44
N ALA A 341 -4.07 7.91 1.78
CA ALA A 341 -4.86 8.95 1.12
C ALA A 341 -5.74 8.37 0.00
N LEU A 342 -5.17 7.51 -0.86
CA LEU A 342 -5.93 6.83 -1.91
C LEU A 342 -7.03 5.95 -1.34
N MET A 343 -6.75 5.16 -0.30
CA MET A 343 -7.75 4.32 0.34
C MET A 343 -8.93 5.13 0.89
N ARG A 344 -8.68 6.31 1.48
CA ARG A 344 -9.75 7.23 1.95
C ARG A 344 -10.53 7.87 0.81
N MET A 345 -9.93 7.99 -0.37
CA MET A 345 -10.64 8.35 -1.61
C MET A 345 -11.33 7.13 -2.26
N GLY A 346 -11.16 5.94 -1.68
CA GLY A 346 -11.63 4.67 -2.21
C GLY A 346 -10.96 4.27 -3.54
N ILE A 347 -9.70 4.66 -3.69
CA ILE A 347 -8.83 4.28 -4.80
C ILE A 347 -7.86 3.21 -4.31
N PHE A 348 -7.50 2.26 -5.17
CA PHE A 348 -6.49 1.26 -4.86
C PHE A 348 -5.15 1.92 -4.46
N PRO A 349 -4.57 1.57 -3.30
CA PRO A 349 -3.32 2.15 -2.82
C PRO A 349 -2.14 1.94 -3.76
N GLU A 350 -2.20 0.93 -4.63
CA GLU A 350 -1.19 0.60 -5.63
C GLU A 350 -1.00 1.73 -6.67
N GLN A 351 -1.99 2.61 -6.85
CA GLN A 351 -1.83 3.82 -7.67
C GLN A 351 -0.85 4.84 -7.04
N ALA A 352 -0.48 4.72 -5.75
CA ALA A 352 0.48 5.64 -5.11
C ALA A 352 1.89 5.49 -5.67
N ALA A 353 2.21 4.33 -6.26
CA ALA A 353 3.52 4.06 -6.87
C ALA A 353 3.71 4.76 -8.23
N LEU A 354 2.65 5.38 -8.77
CA LEU A 354 2.70 6.10 -10.03
C LEU A 354 3.47 7.41 -9.85
N PRO A 355 4.43 7.74 -10.73
CA PRO A 355 4.94 9.09 -10.78
C PRO A 355 3.75 10.02 -10.99
N ALA A 356 3.60 11.04 -10.12
CA ALA A 356 2.61 12.08 -10.33
C ALA A 356 2.78 12.57 -11.77
N GLU A 357 1.72 12.48 -12.59
CA GLU A 357 1.77 13.01 -13.94
C GLU A 357 2.33 14.42 -13.83
N SER A 358 3.50 14.64 -14.42
CA SER A 358 3.97 15.98 -14.68
C SER A 358 2.90 16.58 -15.58
N GLN A 359 1.95 17.32 -14.99
CA GLN A 359 1.08 18.21 -15.73
C GLN A 359 2.03 19.02 -16.59
N LYS A 360 2.00 18.75 -17.90
CA LYS A 360 2.70 19.55 -18.89
C LYS A 360 2.24 20.98 -18.62
N ARG A 361 3.16 21.80 -18.09
CA ARG A 361 2.98 23.24 -18.04
C ARG A 361 2.98 23.78 -19.46
#